data_AF-A0A847GE09-F1
#
_entry.id   AF-A0A847GE09-F1
#
_cell.length_a   1.000
_cell.length_b   1.000
_cell.length_c   1.000
_cell.angle_alpha   90.00
_cell.angle_beta   90.00
_cell.angle_gamma   90.00
#
_symmetry.space_group_name_H-M   'P 1'
#
loop_
_entity.id
_entity.type
_entity.pdbx_description
1 polymer ?
#
loop_
_entity_poly.entity_id
_entity_poly.type
_entity_poly.pdbx_seq_one_letter_code
_entity_poly.pdbx_strand_id
1 'polypeptide(L)'
;MDPFLNIFFFLFHTVFILFVLIGWMWRKSRMLHLAAVGVTAFSWFGLGLFHGFGYCFCTDWHWNVRHRLGLTEMPPSYVKFLILRLTGLDLNDALVDAVTVAAFLGVSALAVWLAVRGRKEKAGDGPQTPDH
;
A
#
# COMPACT_ATOMS: atom_id res chain seq x y z
N MET A 1 10.50 -18.97 -16.73
CA MET A 1 10.62 -17.55 -16.33
C MET A 1 9.70 -17.19 -15.16
N ASP A 2 8.66 -18.00 -14.93
CA ASP A 2 7.62 -17.79 -13.92
C ASP A 2 8.10 -17.81 -12.45
N PRO A 3 9.15 -18.55 -12.04
CA PRO A 3 9.66 -18.49 -10.67
C PRO A 3 10.24 -17.12 -10.29
N PHE A 4 10.89 -16.45 -11.24
CA PHE A 4 11.43 -15.10 -11.03
C PHE A 4 10.31 -14.08 -10.80
N LEU A 5 9.25 -14.13 -11.61
CA LEU A 5 8.06 -13.28 -11.45
C LEU A 5 7.42 -13.48 -10.08
N ASN A 6 7.29 -14.71 -9.60
CA ASN A 6 6.74 -14.99 -8.27
C ASN A 6 7.56 -14.33 -7.15
N ILE A 7 8.91 -14.38 -7.22
CA ILE A 7 9.78 -13.73 -6.23
C ILE A 7 9.70 -12.21 -6.36
N PHE A 8 9.70 -11.69 -7.58
CA PHE A 8 9.58 -10.26 -7.86
C PHE A 8 8.30 -9.69 -7.26
N PHE A 9 7.12 -10.29 -7.54
CA PHE A 9 5.86 -9.79 -6.99
C PHE A 9 5.82 -9.89 -5.46
N PHE A 10 6.36 -10.96 -4.88
CA PHE A 10 6.43 -11.11 -3.42
C PHE A 10 7.28 -10.01 -2.77
N LEU A 11 8.50 -9.79 -3.29
CA LEU A 11 9.39 -8.74 -2.79
C LEU A 11 8.81 -7.35 -3.04
N PHE A 12 8.29 -7.11 -4.24
CA PHE A 12 7.69 -5.84 -4.61
C PHE A 12 6.55 -5.47 -3.66
N HIS A 13 5.60 -6.36 -3.43
CA HIS A 13 4.50 -6.07 -2.50
C HIS A 13 4.99 -5.90 -1.06
N THR A 14 5.93 -6.74 -0.60
CA THR A 14 6.48 -6.61 0.76
C THR A 14 7.12 -5.24 0.96
N VAL A 15 7.99 -4.82 0.03
CA VAL A 15 8.64 -3.51 0.08
C VAL A 15 7.62 -2.38 -0.08
N PHE A 16 6.62 -2.54 -0.96
CA PHE A 16 5.58 -1.55 -1.18
C PHE A 16 4.71 -1.34 0.07
N ILE A 17 4.27 -2.42 0.73
CA ILE A 17 3.50 -2.36 1.99
C ILE A 17 4.33 -1.66 3.07
N LEU A 18 5.61 -2.05 3.24
CA LEU A 18 6.50 -1.39 4.19
C LEU A 18 6.66 0.09 3.87
N PHE A 19 6.86 0.45 2.59
CA PHE A 19 6.95 1.82 2.14
C PHE A 19 5.67 2.62 2.43
N VAL A 20 4.49 2.03 2.25
CA VAL A 20 3.23 2.66 2.67
C VAL A 20 3.20 2.85 4.19
N LEU A 21 3.65 1.90 4.99
CA LEU A 21 3.63 2.03 6.45
C LEU A 21 4.62 3.05 7.02
N ILE A 22 5.83 3.17 6.47
CA ILE A 22 6.91 4.01 7.03
C ILE A 22 7.29 5.21 6.17
N GLY A 23 6.80 5.29 4.93
CA GLY A 23 7.21 6.29 3.94
C GLY A 23 6.82 7.73 4.30
N TRP A 24 5.92 7.91 5.27
CA TRP A 24 5.55 9.22 5.83
C TRP A 24 6.67 9.88 6.66
N MET A 25 7.63 9.09 7.15
CA MET A 25 8.69 9.55 8.05
C MET A 25 9.68 10.50 7.36
N TRP A 26 9.98 10.30 6.07
CA TRP A 26 10.93 11.14 5.34
C TRP A 26 10.25 12.33 4.65
N ARG A 27 10.73 13.55 4.91
CA ARG A 27 10.16 14.79 4.30
C ARG A 27 10.23 14.79 2.77
N LYS A 28 11.30 14.22 2.19
CA LYS A 28 11.50 14.09 0.74
C LYS A 28 10.62 13.00 0.11
N SER A 29 10.30 11.92 0.84
CA SER A 29 9.46 10.83 0.34
C SER A 29 7.96 11.08 0.52
N ARG A 30 7.53 12.13 1.23
CA ARG A 30 6.11 12.44 1.47
C ARG A 30 5.28 12.49 0.18
N MET A 31 5.81 13.06 -0.90
CA MET A 31 5.09 13.13 -2.17
C MET A 31 4.95 11.74 -2.82
N LEU A 32 6.02 10.94 -2.78
CA LEU A 32 6.00 9.56 -3.27
C LEU A 32 5.10 8.66 -2.41
N HIS A 33 5.10 8.86 -1.09
CA HIS A 33 4.24 8.16 -0.14
C HIS A 33 2.76 8.47 -0.40
N LEU A 34 2.41 9.74 -0.60
CA LEU A 34 1.06 10.14 -1.02
C LEU A 34 0.67 9.52 -2.36
N ALA A 35 1.58 9.49 -3.34
CA ALA A 35 1.33 8.83 -4.61
C ALA A 35 1.09 7.32 -4.42
N ALA A 36 1.90 6.64 -3.60
CA ALA A 36 1.73 5.21 -3.29
C ALA A 36 0.39 4.93 -2.58
N VAL A 37 0.03 5.73 -1.58
CA VAL A 37 -1.29 5.68 -0.93
C VAL A 37 -2.41 5.92 -1.92
N GLY A 38 -2.26 6.91 -2.81
CA GLY A 38 -3.24 7.22 -3.86
C GLY A 38 -3.43 6.08 -4.86
N VAL A 39 -2.33 5.45 -5.32
CA VAL A 39 -2.38 4.26 -6.19
C VAL A 39 -3.07 3.09 -5.49
N THR A 40 -2.75 2.88 -4.21
CA THR A 40 -3.38 1.83 -3.41
C THR A 40 -4.88 2.08 -3.25
N ALA A 41 -5.27 3.31 -2.89
CA ALA A 41 -6.67 3.72 -2.79
C ALA A 41 -7.39 3.58 -4.14
N PHE A 42 -6.76 3.98 -5.24
CA PHE A 42 -7.34 3.84 -6.57
C PHE A 42 -7.52 2.36 -6.95
N SER A 43 -6.59 1.49 -6.60
CA SER A 43 -6.74 0.05 -6.83
C SER A 43 -7.88 -0.54 -5.98
N TRP A 44 -7.92 -0.19 -4.69
CA TRP A 44 -8.90 -0.75 -3.76
C TRP A 44 -10.32 -0.22 -3.96
N PHE A 45 -10.48 1.08 -4.16
CA PHE A 45 -11.78 1.72 -4.33
C PHE A 45 -12.18 1.83 -5.80
N GLY A 46 -11.26 2.07 -6.71
CA GLY A 46 -11.54 2.18 -8.14
C GLY A 46 -11.76 0.80 -8.78
N LEU A 47 -10.73 -0.06 -8.77
CA LEU A 47 -10.84 -1.41 -9.35
C LEU A 47 -11.59 -2.38 -8.42
N GLY A 48 -11.50 -2.20 -7.11
CA GLY A 48 -12.22 -3.06 -6.16
C GLY A 48 -13.75 -2.88 -6.19
N LEU A 49 -14.28 -1.78 -6.74
CA LEU A 49 -15.71 -1.68 -7.04
C LEU A 49 -16.18 -2.71 -8.08
N PHE A 50 -15.29 -3.17 -8.97
CA PHE A 50 -15.59 -4.17 -9.99
C PHE A 50 -15.14 -5.58 -9.62
N HIS A 51 -13.99 -5.71 -8.95
CA HIS A 51 -13.34 -6.99 -8.69
C HIS A 51 -13.40 -7.47 -7.23
N GLY A 52 -13.85 -6.63 -6.30
CA GLY A 52 -13.92 -6.92 -4.87
C GLY A 52 -13.08 -5.97 -4.01
N PHE A 53 -13.53 -5.72 -2.78
CA PHE A 53 -12.87 -4.80 -1.86
C PHE A 53 -11.43 -5.25 -1.57
N GLY A 54 -10.46 -4.35 -1.77
CA GLY A 54 -9.04 -4.68 -1.57
C GLY A 54 -8.31 -5.23 -2.80
N TYR A 55 -8.94 -5.23 -3.98
CA TYR A 55 -8.32 -5.74 -5.20
C TYR A 55 -7.04 -4.98 -5.59
N CYS A 56 -6.02 -5.75 -5.97
CA CYS A 56 -4.78 -5.24 -6.55
C CYS A 56 -4.45 -6.03 -7.82
N PHE A 57 -4.27 -5.32 -8.94
CA PHE A 57 -3.89 -5.93 -10.21
C PHE A 57 -2.57 -6.73 -10.10
N CYS A 58 -1.62 -6.25 -9.30
CA CYS A 58 -0.36 -6.95 -9.07
C CYS A 58 -0.56 -8.27 -8.30
N THR A 59 -1.51 -8.31 -7.36
CA THR A 59 -1.90 -9.54 -6.64
C THR A 59 -2.52 -10.56 -7.60
N ASP A 60 -3.45 -10.11 -8.43
CA ASP A 60 -4.14 -10.96 -9.39
C ASP A 60 -3.18 -11.56 -10.42
N TRP A 61 -2.25 -10.73 -10.94
CA TRP A 61 -1.15 -11.21 -11.76
C TRP A 61 -0.28 -12.21 -11.00
N HIS A 62 0.08 -11.93 -9.74
CA HIS A 62 0.91 -12.82 -8.94
C HIS A 62 0.22 -14.18 -8.74
N TRP A 63 -1.08 -14.19 -8.47
CA TRP A 63 -1.88 -15.42 -8.39
C TRP A 63 -1.91 -16.16 -9.72
N ASN A 64 -2.05 -15.48 -10.86
CA ASN A 64 -1.96 -16.11 -12.17
C ASN A 64 -0.59 -16.81 -12.38
N VAL A 65 0.51 -16.12 -12.05
CA VAL A 65 1.86 -16.71 -12.12
C VAL A 65 1.99 -17.93 -11.22
N ARG A 66 1.43 -17.89 -10.00
CA ARG A 66 1.43 -19.02 -9.07
C ARG A 66 0.58 -20.20 -9.56
N HIS A 67 -0.58 -19.93 -10.15
CA HIS A 67 -1.40 -20.94 -10.82
C HIS A 67 -0.64 -21.64 -11.94
N ARG A 68 0.10 -20.89 -12.77
CA ARG A 68 0.95 -21.46 -13.83
C ARG A 68 2.10 -22.32 -13.30
N LEU A 69 2.50 -22.11 -12.04
CA LEU A 69 3.48 -22.92 -11.32
C LEU A 69 2.86 -24.14 -10.60
N GLY A 70 1.56 -24.37 -10.73
CA GLY A 70 0.84 -25.45 -10.04
C GLY A 70 0.53 -25.16 -8.57
N LEU A 71 0.69 -23.91 -8.11
CA LEU A 71 0.41 -23.49 -6.75
C LEU A 71 -1.01 -22.91 -6.68
N THR A 72 -1.98 -23.74 -6.31
CA THR A 72 -3.42 -23.38 -6.27
C THR A 72 -3.93 -23.01 -4.87
N GLU A 73 -3.23 -23.44 -3.81
CA GLU A 73 -3.56 -23.11 -2.42
C GLU A 73 -3.12 -21.67 -2.11
N MET A 74 -4.02 -20.70 -2.25
CA MET A 74 -3.76 -19.29 -1.99
C MET A 74 -4.87 -18.69 -1.12
N PRO A 75 -4.51 -18.03 0.01
CA PRO A 75 -5.48 -17.30 0.79
C PRO A 75 -6.15 -16.19 -0.03
N PRO A 76 -7.43 -15.88 0.23
CA PRO A 76 -8.14 -14.81 -0.46
C PRO A 76 -7.52 -13.43 -0.19
N SER A 77 -6.89 -13.25 0.96
CA SER A 77 -6.19 -12.01 1.32
C SER A 77 -4.69 -12.12 1.07
N TYR A 78 -4.14 -11.20 0.28
CA TYR A 78 -2.70 -11.16 -0.01
C TYR A 78 -1.87 -10.86 1.24
N VAL A 79 -2.38 -10.03 2.14
CA VAL A 79 -1.69 -9.72 3.41
C VAL A 79 -1.62 -10.97 4.28
N LYS A 80 -2.69 -11.78 4.31
CA LYS A 80 -2.67 -13.07 4.99
C LYS A 80 -1.63 -13.99 4.37
N PHE A 81 -1.57 -14.06 3.04
CA PHE A 81 -0.54 -14.83 2.35
C PHE A 81 0.88 -14.39 2.74
N LEU A 82 1.13 -13.08 2.84
CA LEU A 82 2.41 -12.56 3.32
C LEU A 82 2.71 -13.00 4.76
N ILE A 83 1.74 -12.81 5.67
CA ILE A 83 1.90 -13.16 7.09
C ILE A 83 2.20 -14.66 7.20
N LEU A 84 1.37 -15.50 6.60
CA LEU A 84 1.55 -16.95 6.61
C LEU A 84 2.92 -17.35 6.04
N ARG A 85 3.39 -16.70 4.96
CA ARG A 85 4.67 -17.04 4.35
C ARG A 85 5.88 -16.53 5.12
N LEU A 86 5.76 -15.39 5.81
CA LEU A 86 6.85 -14.77 6.58
C LEU A 86 6.96 -15.32 8.00
N THR A 87 5.83 -15.58 8.67
CA THR A 87 5.78 -15.97 10.09
C THR A 87 5.29 -17.39 10.31
N GLY A 88 4.64 -18.01 9.33
CA GLY A 88 3.99 -19.32 9.49
C GLY A 88 2.65 -19.26 10.22
N LEU A 89 2.15 -18.07 10.57
CA LEU A 89 0.89 -17.91 11.29
C LEU A 89 -0.31 -17.87 10.34
N ASP A 90 -1.27 -18.77 10.57
CA ASP A 90 -2.57 -18.75 9.89
C ASP A 90 -3.57 -17.92 10.70
N LEU A 91 -3.71 -16.64 10.33
CA LEU A 91 -4.64 -15.72 10.96
C LEU A 91 -5.99 -15.74 10.23
N ASN A 92 -7.06 -15.38 10.96
CA ASN A 92 -8.39 -15.25 10.39
C ASN A 92 -8.43 -14.14 9.31
N ASP A 93 -9.03 -14.43 8.16
CA ASP A 93 -9.10 -13.53 7.01
C ASP A 93 -9.71 -12.17 7.38
N ALA A 94 -10.83 -12.18 8.10
CA ALA A 94 -11.52 -10.97 8.50
C ALA A 94 -10.69 -10.10 9.46
N LEU A 95 -9.90 -10.73 10.33
CA LEU A 95 -8.97 -10.00 11.21
C LEU A 95 -7.86 -9.33 10.40
N VAL A 96 -7.24 -10.08 9.47
CA VAL A 96 -6.16 -9.56 8.63
C VAL A 96 -6.66 -8.42 7.75
N ASP A 97 -7.84 -8.56 7.15
CA ASP A 97 -8.42 -7.54 6.30
C ASP A 97 -8.81 -6.29 7.12
N ALA A 98 -9.43 -6.46 8.28
CA ALA A 98 -9.76 -5.35 9.18
C ALA A 98 -8.50 -4.58 9.62
N VAL A 99 -7.43 -5.28 10.00
CA VAL A 99 -6.15 -4.67 10.38
C VAL A 99 -5.52 -3.94 9.19
N THR A 100 -5.55 -4.55 8.00
CA THR A 100 -4.99 -3.94 6.79
C THR A 100 -5.72 -2.65 6.45
N VAL A 101 -7.05 -2.66 6.48
CA VAL A 101 -7.89 -1.47 6.24
C VAL A 101 -7.61 -0.40 7.29
N ALA A 102 -7.61 -0.76 8.57
CA ALA A 102 -7.37 0.19 9.66
C ALA A 102 -5.98 0.83 9.56
N ALA A 103 -4.94 0.04 9.29
CA ALA A 103 -3.58 0.53 9.08
C ALA A 103 -3.50 1.47 7.87
N PHE A 104 -4.11 1.08 6.74
CA PHE A 104 -4.15 1.90 5.53
C PHE A 104 -4.85 3.24 5.77
N LEU A 105 -6.01 3.23 6.43
CA LEU A 105 -6.75 4.46 6.77
C LEU A 105 -5.95 5.37 7.71
N GLY A 106 -5.30 4.79 8.74
CA GLY A 106 -4.46 5.55 9.67
C GLY A 106 -3.28 6.23 8.98
N VAL A 107 -2.56 5.49 8.14
CA VAL A 107 -1.44 6.02 7.34
C VAL A 107 -1.91 7.06 6.33
N SER A 108 -3.05 6.83 5.68
CA SER A 108 -3.63 7.77 4.70
C SER A 108 -4.01 9.08 5.36
N ALA A 109 -4.69 9.03 6.50
CA ALA A 109 -5.05 10.21 7.28
C ALA A 109 -3.81 10.98 7.74
N LEU A 110 -2.78 10.29 8.22
CA LEU A 110 -1.51 10.90 8.62
C LEU A 110 -0.80 11.58 7.44
N ALA A 111 -0.77 10.93 6.28
CA ALA A 111 -0.17 11.48 5.06
C ALA A 111 -0.88 12.78 4.61
N VAL A 112 -2.22 12.77 4.60
CA VAL A 112 -3.03 13.96 4.27
C VAL A 112 -2.79 15.08 5.29
N TRP A 113 -2.76 14.75 6.59
CA TRP A 113 -2.50 15.73 7.64
C TRP A 113 -1.13 16.40 7.48
N LEU A 114 -0.07 15.61 7.25
CA LEU A 114 1.28 16.12 7.00
C LEU A 114 1.35 17.00 5.74
N ALA A 115 0.60 16.63 4.69
CA ALA A 115 0.54 17.40 3.44
C ALA A 115 -0.19 18.75 3.63
N VAL A 116 -1.27 18.78 4.40
CA VAL A 116 -2.00 20.02 4.72
C VAL A 116 -1.17 20.92 5.63
N ARG A 117 -0.54 20.36 6.68
CA ARG A 117 0.30 21.12 7.61
C ARG A 117 1.51 21.76 6.90
N GLY A 118 2.19 21.00 6.05
CA GLY A 118 3.32 21.53 5.26
C GLY A 118 2.93 22.64 4.29
N ARG A 119 1.70 22.63 3.76
CA ARG A 119 1.18 23.73 2.92
C ARG A 119 0.85 24.98 3.74
N LYS A 120 0.31 24.82 4.95
CA LYS A 120 0.02 25.94 5.87
C LYS A 120 1.30 26.64 6.34
N GLU A 121 2.36 25.90 6.63
CA GLU A 121 3.68 26.45 6.99
C GLU A 121 4.28 27.29 5.84
N LYS A 122 4.15 26.84 4.58
CA LYS A 122 4.62 27.61 3.42
C LYS A 122 3.75 28.82 3.05
N ALA A 123 2.44 28.76 3.33
CA ALA A 123 1.52 29.87 3.06
C ALA A 123 1.60 30.98 4.10
N GLY A 124 2.04 30.67 5.33
CA GLY A 124 2.33 31.66 6.39
C GLY A 124 3.66 32.38 6.22
N ASP A 125 4.56 31.86 5.39
CA ASP A 125 5.86 32.44 5.04
C ASP A 125 5.78 33.20 3.69
N GLY A 126 4.67 33.90 3.48
CA GLY A 126 4.46 34.74 2.30
C GLY A 126 5.55 35.81 2.19
N PRO A 127 5.89 36.27 0.97
CA PRO A 127 7.01 37.16 0.74
C PRO A 127 6.87 38.40 1.62
N GLN A 128 7.80 38.58 2.56
CA GLN A 128 7.97 39.85 3.25
C GLN A 128 8.24 40.89 2.15
N THR A 129 7.26 41.75 1.89
CA THR A 129 7.42 42.92 1.03
C THR A 129 8.61 43.71 1.56
N PRO A 130 9.64 44.02 0.73
CA PRO A 130 10.69 44.93 1.15
C PRO A 130 10.05 46.30 1.33
N ASP A 131 10.08 46.83 2.55
CA ASP A 131 9.78 48.24 2.82
C ASP A 131 10.84 49.10 2.12
N HIS A 132 10.43 49.80 1.06
CA HIS A 132 11.18 50.89 0.44
C HIS A 132 10.25 52.05 0.11
#